data_AF-A0A941NAK1-F1
#
_entry.id   AF-A0A941NAK1-F1
#
_cell.length_a   1.000
_cell.length_b   1.000
_cell.length_c   1.000
_cell.angle_alpha   90.00
_cell.angle_beta   90.00
_cell.angle_gamma   90.00
#
_symmetry.space_group_name_H-M   'P 1'
#
loop_
_entity.id
_entity.type
_entity.pdbx_description
1 polymer ?
#
loop_
_entity_poly.entity_id
_entity_poly.type
_entity_poly.pdbx_seq_one_letter_code
_entity_poly.pdbx_strand_id
1 'polypeptide(L)'
;MDSSKAQQLQGLLGGLPPLMAARLAKAIEIDRLNDGRMLPHELILDGLRPVLRRGQSDRAPTPLRLFCRPFEDLLTVMPRKQKQKGRIERGAIMPVWNWVSQTLVPDAASAYAIGVKT
;
A
#
# COMPACT_ATOMS: atom_id res chain seq x y z
N MET A 1 20.20 20.42 -7.84
CA MET A 1 20.62 19.72 -9.08
C MET A 1 19.97 18.33 -9.21
N ASP A 2 18.98 17.99 -8.39
CA ASP A 2 18.52 16.59 -8.20
C ASP A 2 17.32 16.15 -9.06
N SER A 3 16.63 17.10 -9.72
CA SER A 3 15.45 16.79 -10.53
C SER A 3 15.75 15.89 -11.73
N SER A 4 16.93 16.03 -12.34
CA SER A 4 17.33 15.23 -13.51
C SER A 4 17.54 13.76 -13.16
N LYS A 5 18.20 13.47 -12.01
CA LYS A 5 18.43 12.11 -11.55
C LYS A 5 17.13 11.42 -11.14
N ALA A 6 16.23 12.16 -10.49
CA ALA A 6 14.90 11.65 -10.13
C ALA A 6 14.06 11.30 -11.37
N GLN A 7 14.08 12.13 -12.41
CA GLN A 7 13.40 11.84 -13.68
C GLN A 7 13.99 10.63 -14.41
N GLN A 8 15.32 10.49 -14.42
CA GLN A 8 15.98 9.31 -14.99
C GLN A 8 15.57 8.03 -14.26
N LEU A 9 15.53 8.05 -12.93
CA LEU A 9 15.08 6.92 -12.12
C LEU A 9 13.62 6.57 -12.40
N GLN A 10 12.72 7.56 -12.48
CA GLN A 10 11.32 7.33 -12.83
C GLN A 10 11.16 6.72 -14.23
N GLY A 11 11.92 7.18 -15.22
CA GLY A 11 11.94 6.62 -16.57
C GLY A 11 12.38 5.15 -16.58
N LEU A 12 13.44 4.82 -15.85
CA LEU A 12 13.93 3.45 -15.72
C LEU A 12 12.91 2.53 -15.03
N LEU A 13 12.33 2.98 -13.91
CA LEU A 13 11.31 2.22 -13.16
C LEU A 13 10.03 2.02 -13.98
N GLY A 14 9.65 3.01 -14.80
CA GLY A 14 8.49 2.95 -15.68
C GLY A 14 8.64 1.98 -16.87
N GLY A 15 9.88 1.62 -17.22
CA GLY A 15 10.21 0.69 -18.30
C GLY A 15 10.41 -0.77 -17.86
N LEU A 16 10.30 -1.07 -16.57
CA LEU A 16 10.52 -2.43 -16.07
C LEU A 16 9.43 -3.41 -16.53
N PRO A 17 9.79 -4.68 -16.79
CA PRO A 17 8.81 -5.74 -16.99
C PRO A 17 7.85 -5.86 -15.79
N PRO A 18 6.54 -6.13 -15.99
CA PRO A 18 5.55 -6.12 -14.91
C PRO A 18 5.91 -7.01 -13.71
N LEU A 19 6.45 -8.20 -13.97
CA LEU A 19 6.87 -9.14 -12.94
C LEU A 19 8.04 -8.60 -12.10
N MET A 20 9.01 -7.95 -12.74
CA MET A 20 10.17 -7.36 -12.04
C MET A 20 9.74 -6.12 -11.24
N ALA A 21 8.86 -5.30 -11.80
CA ALA A 21 8.27 -4.16 -11.10
C ALA A 21 7.50 -4.62 -9.84
N ALA A 22 6.70 -5.68 -9.94
CA ALA A 22 5.96 -6.24 -8.79
C ALA A 22 6.90 -6.78 -7.70
N ARG A 23 7.97 -7.50 -8.09
CA ARG A 23 8.97 -8.01 -7.13
C ARG A 23 9.71 -6.87 -6.42
N LEU A 24 10.10 -5.83 -7.16
CA LEU A 24 10.77 -4.67 -6.59
C LEU A 24 9.84 -3.90 -5.65
N ALA A 25 8.59 -3.67 -6.07
CA ALA A 25 7.59 -3.00 -5.22
C ALA A 25 7.38 -3.75 -3.90
N LYS A 26 7.27 -5.09 -3.94
CA LYS A 26 7.14 -5.92 -2.74
C LYS A 26 8.37 -5.80 -1.83
N ALA A 27 9.59 -5.86 -2.39
CA ALA A 27 10.82 -5.73 -1.61
C ALA A 27 10.93 -4.35 -0.93
N ILE A 28 10.56 -3.28 -1.63
CA ILE A 28 10.54 -1.91 -1.08
C ILE A 28 9.47 -1.76 0.00
N GLU A 29 8.28 -2.34 -0.20
CA GLU A 29 7.22 -2.34 0.82
C GLU A 29 7.66 -3.08 2.10
N ILE A 30 8.38 -4.22 1.97
CA ILE A 30 8.94 -4.95 3.11
C ILE A 30 10.02 -4.12 3.82
N ASP A 31 10.96 -3.53 3.08
CA ASP A 31 12.01 -2.66 3.66
C ASP A 31 11.40 -1.48 4.43
N ARG A 32 10.34 -0.87 3.88
CA ARG A 32 9.58 0.19 4.56
C ARG A 32 8.89 -0.28 5.83
N LEU A 33 8.32 -1.49 5.83
CA LEU A 33 7.70 -2.08 7.03
C LEU A 33 8.72 -2.43 8.12
N ASN A 34 9.98 -2.66 7.72
CA ASN A 34 11.10 -2.91 8.62
C ASN A 34 11.82 -1.63 9.07
N ASP A 35 11.18 -0.46 8.90
CA ASP A 35 11.72 0.86 9.26
C ASP A 35 13.06 1.19 8.56
N GLY A 36 13.31 0.58 7.39
CA GLY A 36 14.44 0.92 6.54
C GLY A 36 14.40 2.39 6.14
N ARG A 37 15.55 3.08 6.16
CA ARG A 37 15.65 4.50 5.77
C ARG A 37 16.67 4.78 4.68
N MET A 38 17.33 3.74 4.19
CA MET A 38 18.41 3.85 3.21
C MET A 38 17.90 4.17 1.80
N LEU A 39 16.66 3.78 1.50
CA LEU A 39 16.08 3.93 0.17
C LEU A 39 14.96 5.00 0.18
N PRO A 40 14.86 5.84 -0.86
CA PRO A 40 13.76 6.78 -1.01
C PRO A 40 12.49 6.03 -1.46
N HIS A 41 11.81 5.37 -0.53
CA HIS A 41 10.70 4.45 -0.80
C HIS A 41 9.57 5.07 -1.63
N GLU A 42 9.09 6.25 -1.24
CA GLU A 42 7.97 6.91 -1.93
C GLU A 42 8.33 7.25 -3.39
N LEU A 43 9.56 7.70 -3.65
CA LEU A 43 10.03 8.03 -5.00
C LEU A 43 10.11 6.78 -5.89
N ILE A 44 10.57 5.66 -5.34
CA ILE A 44 10.65 4.38 -6.08
C ILE A 44 9.23 3.85 -6.34
N LEU A 45 8.36 3.84 -5.33
CA LEU A 45 6.99 3.36 -5.46
C LEU A 45 6.17 4.20 -6.45
N ASP A 46 6.37 5.53 -6.48
CA ASP A 46 5.75 6.41 -7.45
C ASP A 46 6.22 6.14 -8.88
N GLY A 47 7.52 5.86 -9.07
CA GLY A 47 8.07 5.46 -10.37
C GLY A 47 7.54 4.12 -10.87
N LEU A 48 7.25 3.17 -9.97
CA LEU A 48 6.71 1.85 -10.32
C LEU A 48 5.19 1.84 -10.57
N ARG A 49 4.47 2.81 -10.01
CA ARG A 49 2.99 2.91 -10.04
C ARG A 49 2.37 2.73 -11.45
N PRO A 50 2.92 3.33 -12.53
CA PRO A 50 2.36 3.15 -13.87
C PRO A 50 2.43 1.71 -14.38
N VAL A 51 3.52 0.99 -14.08
CA VAL A 51 3.71 -0.41 -14.50
C VAL A 51 2.82 -1.34 -13.67
N LEU A 52 2.77 -1.14 -12.35
CA LEU A 52 1.96 -1.96 -11.44
C LEU A 52 0.46 -1.87 -11.73
N ARG A 53 -0.03 -0.69 -12.14
CA ARG A 53 -1.43 -0.49 -12.57
C ARG A 53 -1.78 -1.31 -13.81
N ARG A 54 -0.83 -1.52 -14.73
CA ARG A 54 -1.03 -2.31 -15.95
C ARG A 54 -0.95 -3.82 -15.68
N GLY A 55 -0.13 -4.22 -14.71
CA GLY A 55 0.24 -5.63 -14.50
C GLY A 55 -0.61 -6.43 -13.52
N GLN A 56 -1.74 -5.92 -13.01
CA GLN A 56 -2.51 -6.56 -11.92
C GLN A 56 -1.60 -7.13 -10.81
N SER A 57 -0.64 -6.33 -10.32
CA SER A 57 0.28 -6.80 -9.29
C SER A 57 -0.46 -6.98 -7.97
N ASP A 58 -0.37 -8.18 -7.39
CA ASP A 58 -0.94 -8.45 -6.08
C ASP A 58 -0.22 -7.60 -5.02
N ARG A 59 -1.02 -6.87 -4.25
CA ARG A 59 -0.57 -5.87 -3.30
C ARG A 59 -0.12 -6.54 -2.01
N ALA A 60 0.95 -6.06 -1.35
CA ALA A 60 1.40 -6.68 -0.10
C ALA A 60 0.26 -6.74 0.93
N PRO A 61 0.01 -7.91 1.57
CA PRO A 61 -1.07 -8.06 2.53
C PRO A 61 -0.70 -7.31 3.81
N THR A 62 -1.36 -6.19 4.08
CA THR A 62 -1.26 -5.51 5.39
C THR A 62 -2.42 -5.96 6.29
N PRO A 63 -2.27 -5.92 7.62
CA PRO A 63 -3.37 -6.24 8.53
C PRO A 63 -4.65 -5.45 8.22
N LEU A 64 -4.51 -4.16 7.90
CA LEU A 64 -5.63 -3.32 7.46
C LEU A 64 -6.27 -3.81 6.16
N ARG A 65 -5.49 -4.25 5.16
CA ARG A 65 -6.03 -4.79 3.90
C ARG A 65 -6.82 -6.08 4.13
N LEU A 66 -6.33 -6.96 5.00
CA LEU A 66 -7.03 -8.19 5.36
C LEU A 66 -8.31 -7.90 6.14
N PHE A 67 -8.26 -6.97 7.09
CA PHE A 67 -9.44 -6.47 7.79
C PHE A 67 -10.50 -5.92 6.83
N CYS A 68 -10.08 -5.24 5.76
CA CYS A 68 -10.97 -4.69 4.74
C CYS A 68 -11.50 -5.72 3.72
N ARG A 69 -10.84 -6.88 3.57
CA ARG A 69 -11.13 -7.86 2.52
C ARG A 69 -12.59 -8.34 2.48
N PRO A 70 -13.27 -8.62 3.61
CA PRO A 70 -14.66 -9.06 3.60
C PRO A 70 -15.66 -8.00 3.11
N PHE A 71 -15.27 -6.73 3.11
CA PHE A 71 -16.14 -5.60 2.77
C PHE A 71 -15.69 -4.88 1.49
N GLU A 72 -14.72 -5.43 0.76
CA GLU A 72 -14.03 -4.74 -0.34
C GLU A 72 -14.98 -4.28 -1.45
N ASP A 73 -16.07 -5.00 -1.66
CA ASP A 73 -17.19 -4.67 -2.56
C ASP A 73 -17.96 -3.42 -2.14
N LEU A 74 -18.00 -3.12 -0.84
CA LEU A 74 -18.62 -1.92 -0.28
C LEU A 74 -17.65 -0.74 -0.24
N LEU A 75 -16.33 -0.97 -0.29
CA LEU A 75 -15.32 0.08 -0.10
C LEU A 75 -15.05 0.88 -1.38
N THR A 76 -15.07 2.20 -1.26
CA THR A 76 -14.84 3.14 -2.36
C THR A 76 -13.68 4.08 -2.03
N VAL A 77 -12.83 4.36 -3.01
CA VAL A 77 -11.66 5.25 -2.85
C VAL A 77 -12.03 6.74 -2.99
N MET A 78 -13.10 7.04 -3.73
CA MET A 78 -13.50 8.42 -4.01
C MET A 78 -14.34 8.99 -2.87
N PRO A 79 -14.04 10.22 -2.41
CA PRO A 79 -14.89 10.90 -1.44
C PRO A 79 -16.30 11.04 -1.99
N ARG A 80 -17.28 10.72 -1.15
CA ARG A 80 -18.68 10.66 -1.58
C ARG A 80 -19.31 12.04 -1.45
N LYS A 81 -19.90 12.53 -2.54
CA LYS A 81 -20.65 13.80 -2.54
C LYS A 81 -21.91 13.75 -1.65
N GLN A 82 -22.48 12.55 -1.41
CA GLN A 82 -23.69 12.35 -0.60
C GLN A 82 -23.82 10.92 -0.04
N LYS A 83 -24.84 10.68 0.80
CA LYS A 83 -25.16 9.35 1.32
C LYS A 83 -25.66 8.40 0.21
N GLN A 84 -24.99 7.28 -0.01
CA GLN A 84 -25.28 6.25 -1.01
C GLN A 84 -25.34 4.90 -0.29
N LYS A 85 -26.36 4.10 -0.61
CA LYS A 85 -26.54 2.76 -0.03
C LYS A 85 -25.44 1.82 -0.52
N GLY A 86 -24.91 0.97 0.37
CA GLY A 86 -23.93 -0.06 0.01
C GLY A 86 -22.56 0.45 -0.43
N ARG A 87 -22.23 1.72 -0.13
CA ARG A 87 -20.89 2.27 -0.36
C ARG A 87 -20.32 2.75 0.96
N ILE A 88 -19.03 2.59 1.18
CA ILE A 88 -18.32 3.07 2.35
C ILE A 88 -17.05 3.72 1.83
N GLU A 89 -16.76 4.94 2.26
CA GLU A 89 -15.49 5.56 1.90
C GLU A 89 -14.36 4.83 2.63
N ARG A 90 -13.32 4.41 1.92
CA ARG A 90 -12.22 3.63 2.52
C ARG A 90 -11.47 4.42 3.61
N GLY A 91 -11.40 5.75 3.48
CA GLY A 91 -10.83 6.62 4.51
C GLY A 91 -11.62 6.59 5.83
N ALA A 92 -12.94 6.40 5.76
CA ALA A 92 -13.80 6.32 6.96
C ALA A 92 -13.55 5.07 7.82
N ILE A 93 -12.78 4.09 7.33
CA ILE A 93 -12.39 2.89 8.09
C ILE A 93 -11.27 3.19 9.08
N MET A 94 -10.46 4.22 8.82
CA MET A 94 -9.25 4.50 9.61
C MET A 94 -9.52 4.66 11.11
N PRO A 95 -10.57 5.39 11.57
CA PRO A 95 -10.88 5.48 12.99
C PRO A 95 -11.21 4.12 13.62
N VAL A 96 -11.97 3.28 12.92
CA VAL A 96 -12.34 1.93 13.37
C VAL A 96 -11.09 1.05 13.46
N TRP A 97 -10.25 1.09 12.43
CA TRP A 97 -9.00 0.33 12.42
C TRP A 97 -8.07 0.76 13.54
N ASN A 98 -7.93 2.06 13.80
CA ASN A 98 -7.09 2.55 14.89
C ASN A 98 -7.61 2.04 16.24
N TRP A 99 -8.93 2.09 16.48
CA TRP A 99 -9.51 1.53 17.71
C TRP A 99 -9.27 0.02 17.84
N VAL A 100 -9.46 -0.75 16.76
CA VAL A 100 -9.21 -2.20 16.78
C VAL A 100 -7.74 -2.51 17.05
N SER A 101 -6.84 -1.87 16.32
CA SER A 101 -5.40 -2.17 16.35
C SER A 101 -4.67 -1.59 17.56
N GLN A 102 -5.20 -0.54 18.20
CA GLN A 102 -4.55 0.11 19.34
C GLN A 102 -5.24 -0.16 20.68
N THR A 103 -6.52 -0.51 20.67
CA THR A 103 -7.31 -0.67 21.90
C THR A 103 -7.87 -2.08 22.08
N LEU A 104 -8.56 -2.62 21.06
CA LEU A 104 -9.29 -3.88 21.22
C LEU A 104 -8.38 -5.11 21.18
N VAL A 105 -7.47 -5.17 20.21
CA VAL A 105 -6.60 -6.33 19.96
C VAL A 105 -5.17 -5.92 19.55
N PRO A 106 -4.45 -5.15 20.40
CA PRO A 106 -3.12 -4.66 20.06
C PRO A 106 -2.12 -5.78 19.80
N ASP A 107 -2.15 -6.85 20.59
CA ASP A 107 -1.20 -7.97 20.47
C ASP A 107 -1.38 -8.74 19.17
N ALA A 108 -2.64 -9.05 18.79
CA ALA A 108 -2.93 -9.75 17.54
C ALA A 108 -2.60 -8.89 16.31
N ALA A 109 -2.88 -7.58 16.38
CA ALA A 109 -2.52 -6.64 15.31
C ALA A 109 -1.00 -6.54 15.14
N SER A 110 -0.24 -6.51 16.24
CA SER A 110 1.22 -6.50 16.24
C SER A 110 1.82 -7.81 15.71
N ALA A 111 1.34 -8.96 16.21
CA ALA A 111 1.79 -10.28 15.77
C ALA A 111 1.61 -10.47 14.25
N TYR A 112 0.48 -10.01 13.70
CA TYR A 112 0.24 -10.09 12.25
C TYR A 112 1.12 -9.11 11.47
N ALA A 113 1.36 -7.90 12.00
CA ALA A 113 2.30 -6.97 11.38
C ALA A 113 3.72 -7.55 11.32
N ILE A 114 4.14 -8.31 12.34
CA ILE A 114 5.43 -9.03 12.36
C ILE A 114 5.44 -10.17 11.34
N GLY A 115 4.38 -10.97 11.24
CA GLY A 115 4.30 -12.06 10.26
C GLY A 115 4.28 -11.61 8.79
N VAL A 116 3.95 -10.33 8.53
CA VAL A 116 4.03 -9.71 7.20
C VAL A 116 5.45 -9.18 6.89
N LYS A 117 6.28 -8.94 7.91
CA LYS A 117 7.67 -8.45 7.77
C LYS A 117 8.67 -9.55 7.35
N THR A 118 8.33 -10.82 7.59
CA THR A 118 9.09 -12.03 7.22
C THR A 118 8.74 -12.53 5.83
#